data_AF-A0AAE0ZDL3-F1
#
_entry.id   AF-A0AAE0ZDL3-F1
#
_cell.length_a   1.000
_cell.length_b   1.000
_cell.length_c   1.000
_cell.angle_alpha   90.00
_cell.angle_beta   90.00
_cell.angle_gamma   90.00
#
_symmetry.space_group_name_H-M   'P 1'
#
loop_
_entity.id
_entity.type
_entity.pdbx_description
1 polymer ?
#
loop_
_entity_poly.entity_id
_entity_poly.type
_entity_poly.pdbx_seq_one_letter_code
_entity_poly.pdbx_strand_id
1 'polypeptide(L)'
;MSDLELILTFVDLLTMSSSFGRFRGAESALTISTVSNKLANNRRRKPHVCLDLPAVRIRHLCWLMVSLVVVNTMPMLYILLSDPNKWLVQRSKDSRQVLSNRPKAATSKETPSVPPKPSSEKLILFVDFPEYYELAGITGPSGLAHCNNNSPFDTPIKCEAAVDWKRLNQSDAVIFYSHGKSQLKDFNFLPVKLKGQTWTFFAVESPLNSNNAAFGDAVFYRRFNSTMTYRIDSEFWHGYIRTQRRKVPWSEETKKKQEMALRQIFRNKTRMAAVFISNCKSRSGRDRYIRQLKRLMDVDVFGRCGSLKCEDRDKCDQMLARDYKFYLAFENSFCTDYVTEKLLRVMKSMRVVPVVRGGADYGKLFPRNSLIDTGSFFSAYELAHHLNALAQDEDEWVRMFRWNWDWEVAAPMMPICQYCYHLFKHHRSYYLYGNVSQWWNKGACFSPADL
;
A
#
# COMPACT_ATOMS: atom_id res chain seq x y z
N MET A 1 -4.65 29.31 -31.10
CA MET A 1 -3.74 30.33 -31.63
C MET A 1 -2.62 30.40 -30.60
N SER A 2 -1.69 29.45 -30.73
CA SER A 2 -0.46 29.54 -31.56
C SER A 2 0.61 30.27 -30.76
N ASP A 3 1.41 29.51 -30.01
CA ASP A 3 2.71 28.94 -30.45
C ASP A 3 3.78 30.05 -30.51
N LEU A 4 4.75 30.15 -29.59
CA LEU A 4 5.89 29.25 -29.32
C LEU A 4 7.04 29.45 -30.34
N GLU A 5 7.93 30.42 -30.05
CA GLU A 5 9.34 30.48 -30.44
C GLU A 5 10.10 31.15 -29.26
N LEU A 6 11.03 30.46 -28.57
CA LEU A 6 12.46 30.21 -28.86
C LEU A 6 13.38 31.33 -28.28
N ILE A 7 14.24 31.00 -27.28
CA ILE A 7 15.70 30.77 -27.40
C ILE A 7 16.49 32.10 -27.56
N LEU A 8 17.57 32.45 -26.83
CA LEU A 8 18.49 31.76 -25.91
C LEU A 8 19.25 32.83 -25.07
N THR A 9 19.79 32.49 -23.90
CA THR A 9 21.16 32.90 -23.45
C THR A 9 21.54 32.14 -22.17
N PHE A 10 22.85 31.96 -21.94
CA PHE A 10 23.44 31.06 -20.94
C PHE A 10 24.70 31.71 -20.34
N VAL A 11 25.10 31.29 -19.13
CA VAL A 11 26.34 31.69 -18.40
C VAL A 11 26.32 33.13 -17.83
N ASP A 12 26.28 33.29 -16.50
CA ASP A 12 27.50 33.63 -15.73
C ASP A 12 27.30 33.62 -14.19
N LEU A 13 28.45 33.60 -13.50
CA LEU A 13 28.73 33.85 -12.06
C LEU A 13 29.05 32.66 -11.14
N LEU A 14 30.36 32.42 -11.04
CA LEU A 14 31.03 31.97 -9.81
C LEU A 14 31.64 33.16 -9.06
N THR A 15 31.94 32.93 -7.77
CA THR A 15 32.90 33.63 -6.87
C THR A 15 32.43 34.75 -5.93
N MET A 16 32.78 34.53 -4.64
CA MET A 16 33.10 35.50 -3.56
C MET A 16 31.94 36.33 -2.95
N SER A 17 31.92 36.67 -1.64
CA SER A 17 32.95 36.52 -0.58
C SER A 17 32.37 36.31 0.84
N SER A 18 33.09 35.49 1.61
CA SER A 18 33.33 35.46 3.06
C SER A 18 32.86 36.61 3.99
N SER A 19 32.41 36.23 5.20
CA SER A 19 32.70 36.88 6.51
C SER A 19 32.40 35.88 7.66
N PHE A 20 33.41 35.19 8.20
CA PHE A 20 34.18 35.51 9.43
C PHE A 20 33.43 35.32 10.77
N GLY A 21 33.91 34.37 11.58
CA GLY A 21 33.41 34.07 12.93
C GLY A 21 34.19 32.91 13.57
N ARG A 22 35.36 33.19 14.16
CA ARG A 22 36.21 32.19 14.84
C ARG A 22 35.62 31.77 16.20
N PHE A 23 35.88 30.53 16.62
CA PHE A 23 36.63 30.28 17.87
C PHE A 23 37.32 28.90 17.89
N ARG A 24 38.40 28.82 18.67
CA ARG A 24 39.33 27.68 18.90
C ARG A 24 38.63 26.49 19.59
N GLY A 25 39.12 25.26 19.57
CA GLY A 25 40.32 24.67 18.94
C GLY A 25 40.82 23.45 19.74
N ALA A 26 41.51 22.50 19.09
CA ALA A 26 42.30 21.44 19.74
C ALA A 26 43.32 20.89 18.75
N GLU A 27 44.58 20.78 19.17
CA GLU A 27 45.69 20.30 18.33
C GLU A 27 45.93 18.80 18.50
N SER A 28 46.38 18.13 17.44
CA SER A 28 47.16 16.89 17.50
C SER A 28 47.90 16.73 16.17
N ALA A 29 49.21 16.92 16.18
CA ALA A 29 50.06 16.82 15.00
C ALA A 29 50.96 15.58 15.09
N LEU A 30 51.14 14.85 13.98
CA LEU A 30 52.27 13.95 13.79
C LEU A 30 52.61 13.78 12.29
N THR A 31 53.58 14.61 11.87
CA THR A 31 54.61 14.37 10.85
C THR A 31 54.33 13.50 9.62
N ILE A 32 54.37 14.16 8.45
CA ILE A 32 54.74 13.57 7.16
C ILE A 32 56.28 13.53 7.06
N SER A 33 56.84 12.47 6.46
CA SER A 33 58.21 12.50 5.92
C SER A 33 58.19 12.25 4.41
N THR A 34 59.11 12.89 3.68
CA THR A 34 59.20 12.84 2.22
C THR A 34 60.64 12.62 1.82
N VAL A 35 60.91 11.58 1.01
CA VAL A 35 62.20 11.40 0.31
C VAL A 35 61.92 10.95 -1.13
N SER A 36 62.81 11.32 -2.05
CA SER A 36 62.52 11.51 -3.48
C SER A 36 63.25 10.52 -4.42
N ASN A 37 62.60 10.24 -5.55
CA ASN A 37 63.15 10.03 -6.92
C ASN A 37 64.46 9.25 -7.20
N LYS A 38 64.38 8.38 -8.22
CA LYS A 38 65.29 8.33 -9.41
C LYS A 38 64.54 7.63 -10.57
N LEU A 39 64.29 8.29 -11.71
CA LEU A 39 65.05 8.27 -12.99
C LEU A 39 65.03 6.90 -13.74
N ALA A 40 64.87 6.78 -15.06
CA ALA A 40 64.55 7.75 -16.14
C ALA A 40 64.25 7.05 -17.50
N ASN A 41 63.76 7.83 -18.49
CA ASN A 41 63.77 7.58 -19.95
C ASN A 41 62.86 6.44 -20.51
N ASN A 42 62.32 6.50 -21.75
CA ASN A 42 62.62 7.42 -22.87
C ASN A 42 61.41 7.74 -23.81
N ARG A 43 61.58 8.84 -24.54
CA ARG A 43 60.96 9.39 -25.78
C ARG A 43 60.53 8.32 -26.84
N ARG A 44 59.68 8.56 -27.86
CA ARG A 44 58.85 9.69 -28.39
C ARG A 44 57.99 9.22 -29.61
N ARG A 45 57.04 10.07 -30.07
CA ARG A 45 56.50 10.23 -31.46
C ARG A 45 55.41 9.28 -32.01
N LYS A 46 54.27 9.88 -32.40
CA LYS A 46 53.47 9.54 -33.61
C LYS A 46 54.17 10.06 -34.88
N PRO A 47 53.78 9.63 -36.10
CA PRO A 47 52.82 10.43 -36.89
C PRO A 47 51.80 9.61 -37.73
N HIS A 48 50.96 10.31 -38.50
CA HIS A 48 49.95 9.79 -39.44
C HIS A 48 50.56 9.33 -40.80
N VAL A 49 49.80 8.55 -41.59
CA VAL A 49 49.55 8.70 -43.06
C VAL A 49 48.48 7.68 -43.53
N CYS A 50 47.83 7.91 -44.68
CA CYS A 50 46.71 7.15 -45.26
C CYS A 50 47.10 6.29 -46.49
N LEU A 51 46.09 5.72 -47.18
CA LEU A 51 46.12 4.89 -48.43
C LEU A 51 46.29 3.37 -48.16
N ASP A 52 45.69 2.42 -48.90
CA ASP A 52 45.13 2.43 -50.27
C ASP A 52 43.81 1.64 -50.44
N LEU A 53 43.11 1.89 -51.57
CA LEU A 53 42.12 1.01 -52.21
C LEU A 53 42.63 0.63 -53.62
N PRO A 54 42.22 -0.52 -54.18
CA PRO A 54 41.64 -0.43 -55.53
C PRO A 54 40.39 -1.30 -55.74
N ALA A 55 39.57 -0.90 -56.71
CA ALA A 55 38.32 -1.55 -57.12
C ALA A 55 38.36 -1.98 -58.61
N VAL A 56 37.54 -2.99 -59.00
CA VAL A 56 37.12 -3.36 -60.38
C VAL A 56 36.23 -4.62 -60.29
N ARG A 57 35.25 -4.99 -61.14
CA ARG A 57 34.18 -4.41 -62.03
C ARG A 57 33.21 -5.63 -62.30
N ILE A 58 31.97 -5.58 -62.83
CA ILE A 58 31.20 -4.58 -63.59
C ILE A 58 29.64 -4.79 -63.42
N ARG A 59 28.86 -4.12 -64.29
CA ARG A 59 27.42 -4.19 -64.65
C ARG A 59 26.81 -5.62 -64.74
N HIS A 60 25.50 -5.85 -64.72
CA HIS A 60 24.30 -5.10 -65.18
C HIS A 60 23.12 -5.30 -64.16
N LEU A 61 21.90 -4.73 -64.24
CA LEU A 61 21.15 -3.92 -65.24
C LEU A 61 20.07 -3.06 -64.51
N CYS A 62 19.35 -2.19 -65.22
CA CYS A 62 18.06 -1.58 -64.81
C CYS A 62 17.02 -1.80 -65.92
N TRP A 63 15.72 -1.96 -65.59
CA TRP A 63 14.54 -1.30 -66.20
C TRP A 63 13.22 -2.03 -65.81
N LEU A 64 12.09 -1.33 -65.98
CA LEU A 64 10.67 -1.73 -65.77
C LEU A 64 10.23 -1.81 -64.29
N MET A 65 9.68 -0.71 -63.75
CA MET A 65 8.25 -0.30 -63.79
C MET A 65 7.41 -1.00 -62.71
N VAL A 66 7.13 -0.33 -61.59
CA VAL A 66 5.90 0.46 -61.38
C VAL A 66 4.63 -0.36 -61.61
N SER A 67 4.11 -0.98 -60.53
CA SER A 67 2.69 -0.95 -60.13
C SER A 67 2.41 -1.89 -58.94
N LEU A 68 1.42 -1.48 -58.13
CA LEU A 68 0.62 -2.25 -57.16
C LEU A 68 0.95 -2.15 -55.65
N VAL A 69 0.13 -1.31 -55.01
CA VAL A 69 -0.55 -1.56 -53.72
C VAL A 69 0.29 -1.43 -52.45
N VAL A 70 0.54 -0.16 -52.11
CA VAL A 70 0.50 0.31 -50.71
C VAL A 70 -0.96 0.28 -50.24
N VAL A 71 -1.36 -0.73 -49.46
CA VAL A 71 -2.61 -0.73 -48.68
C VAL A 71 -2.36 -1.37 -47.31
N ASN A 72 -3.02 -0.85 -46.27
CA ASN A 72 -2.97 -1.25 -44.86
C ASN A 72 -1.66 -0.96 -44.11
N THR A 73 -1.57 0.25 -43.53
CA THR A 73 -1.70 0.47 -42.06
C THR A 73 -1.40 1.93 -41.65
N MET A 74 -2.24 2.92 -41.99
CA MET A 74 -2.29 4.23 -41.27
C MET A 74 -3.61 5.00 -41.52
N PRO A 75 -4.62 4.91 -40.63
CA PRO A 75 -5.74 5.85 -40.60
C PRO A 75 -5.95 6.52 -39.23
N MET A 76 -4.87 6.77 -38.46
CA MET A 76 -4.94 7.47 -37.15
C MET A 76 -4.24 8.84 -37.13
N LEU A 77 -3.38 9.17 -38.10
CA LEU A 77 -2.63 10.42 -38.08
C LEU A 77 -3.34 11.61 -38.76
N TYR A 78 -4.41 11.35 -39.51
CA TYR A 78 -5.15 12.39 -40.26
C TYR A 78 -6.33 13.02 -39.50
N ILE A 79 -6.71 12.47 -38.34
CA ILE A 79 -7.86 12.95 -37.53
C ILE A 79 -7.45 14.13 -36.63
N LEU A 80 -6.15 14.38 -36.45
CA LEU A 80 -5.63 15.47 -35.60
C LEU A 80 -5.70 16.88 -36.25
N LEU A 81 -6.17 17.01 -37.50
CA LEU A 81 -6.22 18.28 -38.24
C LEU A 81 -7.62 18.68 -38.76
N SER A 82 -8.70 18.01 -38.32
CA SER A 82 -10.07 18.33 -38.74
C SER A 82 -10.94 18.83 -37.59
N ASP A 83 -11.29 20.13 -37.64
CA ASP A 83 -12.29 20.88 -36.87
C ASP A 83 -13.11 20.09 -35.81
N PRO A 84 -12.90 20.33 -34.50
CA PRO A 84 -13.56 19.59 -33.42
C PRO A 84 -15.09 19.74 -33.39
N ASN A 85 -15.66 20.75 -34.05
CA ASN A 85 -17.13 20.93 -34.08
C ASN A 85 -17.85 19.86 -34.92
N LYS A 86 -17.19 19.29 -35.94
CA LYS A 86 -17.81 18.27 -36.79
C LYS A 86 -18.08 16.96 -36.03
N TRP A 87 -17.23 16.62 -35.06
CA TRP A 87 -17.39 15.41 -34.24
C TRP A 87 -18.62 15.50 -33.31
N LEU A 88 -18.89 16.67 -32.75
CA LEU A 88 -20.08 16.93 -31.91
C LEU A 88 -21.38 16.86 -32.72
N VAL A 89 -21.40 17.42 -33.93
CA VAL A 89 -22.59 17.40 -34.81
C VAL A 89 -22.93 15.99 -35.27
N GLN A 90 -21.93 15.16 -35.64
CA GLN A 90 -22.18 13.79 -36.04
C GLN A 90 -22.77 12.97 -34.89
N ARG A 91 -22.17 13.05 -33.69
CA ARG A 91 -22.69 12.38 -32.48
C ARG A 91 -24.11 12.83 -32.11
N SER A 92 -24.48 14.09 -32.37
CA SER A 92 -25.85 14.60 -32.20
C SER A 92 -26.85 13.97 -33.16
N LYS A 93 -26.46 13.69 -34.41
CA LYS A 93 -27.32 13.03 -35.39
C LYS A 93 -27.52 11.56 -35.08
N ASP A 94 -26.43 10.82 -34.82
CA ASP A 94 -26.48 9.41 -34.46
C ASP A 94 -27.32 9.19 -33.17
N SER A 95 -27.19 10.10 -32.18
CA SER A 95 -28.00 10.06 -30.96
C SER A 95 -29.50 10.23 -31.22
N ARG A 96 -29.90 11.09 -32.17
CA ARG A 96 -31.32 11.26 -32.53
C ARG A 96 -31.88 10.05 -33.29
N GLN A 97 -31.07 9.44 -34.14
CA GLN A 97 -31.47 8.29 -34.96
C GLN A 97 -31.56 6.98 -34.13
N VAL A 98 -30.78 6.87 -33.05
CA VAL A 98 -30.96 5.82 -32.03
C VAL A 98 -32.19 6.08 -31.14
N LEU A 99 -32.54 7.34 -30.87
CA LEU A 99 -33.75 7.68 -30.11
C LEU A 99 -35.06 7.44 -30.87
N SER A 100 -35.08 7.50 -32.20
CA SER A 100 -36.30 7.26 -33.00
C SER A 100 -36.70 5.79 -33.10
N ASN A 101 -35.76 4.85 -32.89
CA ASN A 101 -35.96 3.41 -33.10
C ASN A 101 -36.20 2.62 -31.81
N ARG A 102 -36.77 3.23 -30.76
CA ARG A 102 -37.26 2.49 -29.59
C ARG A 102 -38.57 1.76 -29.93
N PRO A 103 -38.68 0.44 -29.66
CA PRO A 103 -39.97 -0.24 -29.65
C PRO A 103 -40.92 0.43 -28.65
N LYS A 104 -42.22 0.47 -28.96
CA LYS A 104 -43.25 0.93 -28.02
C LYS A 104 -43.17 0.10 -26.74
N ALA A 105 -43.27 0.76 -25.59
CA ALA A 105 -43.01 0.15 -24.30
C ALA A 105 -43.94 -1.04 -24.01
N ALA A 106 -43.34 -2.22 -23.82
CA ALA A 106 -43.96 -3.23 -22.97
C ALA A 106 -43.97 -2.68 -21.53
N THR A 107 -45.07 -2.88 -20.82
CA THR A 107 -45.28 -2.38 -19.46
C THR A 107 -44.21 -2.91 -18.51
N SER A 108 -43.24 -2.05 -18.17
CA SER A 108 -42.28 -2.33 -17.10
C SER A 108 -43.02 -2.43 -15.78
N LYS A 109 -43.04 -3.61 -15.16
CA LYS A 109 -43.37 -3.73 -13.74
C LYS A 109 -42.45 -2.81 -12.97
N GLU A 110 -43.00 -1.85 -12.25
CA GLU A 110 -42.22 -0.96 -11.40
C GLU A 110 -41.45 -1.81 -10.38
N THR A 111 -40.12 -1.76 -10.44
CA THR A 111 -39.31 -2.17 -9.29
C THR A 111 -39.75 -1.34 -8.09
N PRO A 112 -40.05 -1.94 -6.92
CA PRO A 112 -40.47 -1.19 -5.75
C PRO A 112 -39.51 -0.05 -5.45
N SER A 113 -40.03 1.17 -5.41
CA SER A 113 -39.24 2.36 -5.12
C SER A 113 -38.73 2.28 -3.68
N VAL A 114 -37.40 2.25 -3.51
CA VAL A 114 -36.80 2.30 -2.17
C VAL A 114 -37.23 3.64 -1.54
N PRO A 115 -37.93 3.64 -0.39
CA PRO A 115 -38.53 4.85 0.16
C PRO A 115 -37.47 5.94 0.41
N PRO A 116 -37.80 7.23 0.18
CA PRO A 116 -36.86 8.31 0.34
C PRO A 116 -36.47 8.45 1.82
N LYS A 117 -35.15 8.48 2.05
CA LYS A 117 -34.57 8.54 3.39
C LYS A 117 -34.79 9.91 4.06
N PRO A 118 -35.04 9.99 5.38
CA PRO A 118 -35.05 11.25 6.13
C PRO A 118 -33.79 12.10 5.93
N SER A 119 -33.94 13.42 5.82
CA SER A 119 -32.85 14.36 5.52
C SER A 119 -31.79 14.49 6.63
N SER A 120 -32.14 14.17 7.87
CA SER A 120 -31.28 14.24 9.05
C SER A 120 -30.44 12.98 9.29
N GLU A 121 -30.72 11.89 8.57
CA GLU A 121 -29.94 10.66 8.61
C GLU A 121 -28.81 10.71 7.56
N LYS A 122 -27.78 9.86 7.70
CA LYS A 122 -26.67 9.70 6.75
C LYS A 122 -26.55 8.27 6.24
N LEU A 123 -26.66 8.08 4.93
CA LEU A 123 -26.60 6.75 4.31
C LEU A 123 -25.23 6.50 3.69
N ILE A 124 -24.59 5.43 4.15
CA ILE A 124 -23.26 4.99 3.75
C ILE A 124 -23.40 3.71 2.93
N LEU A 125 -23.17 3.78 1.62
CA LEU A 125 -23.17 2.63 0.73
C LEU A 125 -21.77 2.00 0.66
N PHE A 126 -21.69 0.70 0.88
CA PHE A 126 -20.50 -0.13 0.67
C PHE A 126 -20.56 -0.77 -0.72
N VAL A 127 -19.47 -0.67 -1.47
CA VAL A 127 -19.37 -1.07 -2.89
C VAL A 127 -18.24 -2.07 -3.10
N ASP A 128 -18.54 -3.15 -3.83
CA ASP A 128 -17.61 -4.24 -4.18
C ASP A 128 -16.92 -4.91 -2.96
N PHE A 129 -17.49 -4.75 -1.76
CA PHE A 129 -16.98 -5.41 -0.55
C PHE A 129 -17.22 -6.93 -0.60
N PRO A 130 -16.19 -7.76 -0.38
CA PRO A 130 -16.34 -9.21 -0.34
C PRO A 130 -16.98 -9.68 0.97
N GLU A 131 -17.65 -10.82 0.92
CA GLU A 131 -18.48 -11.40 1.98
C GLU A 131 -17.77 -11.52 3.35
N TYR A 132 -16.46 -11.81 3.36
CA TYR A 132 -15.66 -11.95 4.59
C TYR A 132 -15.49 -10.66 5.41
N TYR A 133 -16.00 -9.52 4.95
CA TYR A 133 -16.14 -8.33 5.79
C TYR A 133 -17.34 -8.36 6.74
N GLU A 134 -18.24 -9.36 6.61
CA GLU A 134 -19.36 -9.62 7.52
C GLU A 134 -20.19 -8.36 7.84
N LEU A 135 -20.40 -7.51 6.82
CA LEU A 135 -21.03 -6.20 6.96
C LEU A 135 -22.45 -6.25 7.56
N ALA A 136 -23.09 -7.43 7.56
CA ALA A 136 -24.36 -7.72 8.22
C ALA A 136 -24.46 -7.14 9.65
N GLY A 137 -23.37 -7.20 10.43
CA GLY A 137 -23.34 -6.67 11.80
C GLY A 137 -23.38 -5.14 11.94
N ILE A 138 -23.15 -4.40 10.84
CA ILE A 138 -23.19 -2.93 10.82
C ILE A 138 -24.22 -2.35 9.84
N THR A 139 -24.77 -3.15 8.92
CA THR A 139 -25.77 -2.71 7.94
C THR A 139 -27.20 -2.65 8.49
N GLY A 140 -28.05 -1.87 7.83
CA GLY A 140 -29.45 -1.67 8.17
C GLY A 140 -29.69 -0.57 9.22
N PRO A 141 -30.96 -0.22 9.50
CA PRO A 141 -31.32 1.02 10.19
C PRO A 141 -30.71 1.20 11.58
N SER A 142 -30.47 0.10 12.30
CA SER A 142 -29.92 0.11 13.66
C SER A 142 -28.44 -0.31 13.74
N GLY A 143 -27.82 -0.71 12.63
CA GLY A 143 -26.47 -1.30 12.64
C GLY A 143 -25.38 -0.36 13.16
N LEU A 144 -25.55 0.95 12.97
CA LEU A 144 -24.65 2.00 13.48
C LEU A 144 -25.19 2.73 14.73
N ALA A 145 -26.29 2.27 15.34
CA ALA A 145 -26.86 2.90 16.54
C ALA A 145 -25.84 2.96 17.70
N HIS A 146 -24.98 1.93 17.81
CA HIS A 146 -23.90 1.84 18.79
C HIS A 146 -22.90 3.01 18.73
N CYS A 147 -22.80 3.72 17.60
CA CYS A 147 -21.94 4.89 17.47
C CYS A 147 -22.38 6.08 18.37
N ASN A 148 -23.62 6.08 18.88
CA ASN A 148 -24.07 7.09 19.84
C ASN A 148 -23.43 6.93 21.23
N ASN A 149 -22.99 5.73 21.62
CA ASN A 149 -22.47 5.44 22.97
C ASN A 149 -21.22 6.26 23.35
N ASN A 150 -20.45 6.71 22.35
CA ASN A 150 -19.27 7.57 22.52
C ASN A 150 -19.31 8.76 21.53
N SER A 151 -20.51 9.24 21.19
CA SER A 151 -20.70 10.39 20.30
C SER A 151 -20.06 11.65 20.90
N PRO A 152 -19.29 12.44 20.11
CA PRO A 152 -18.77 13.73 20.55
C PRO A 152 -19.79 14.88 20.36
N PHE A 153 -21.07 14.57 20.13
CA PHE A 153 -22.15 15.54 19.89
C PHE A 153 -23.29 15.35 20.89
N ASP A 154 -23.86 16.45 21.36
CA ASP A 154 -25.01 16.48 22.28
C ASP A 154 -26.30 15.92 21.67
N THR A 155 -26.37 15.87 20.34
CA THR A 155 -27.53 15.34 19.60
C THR A 155 -27.24 13.93 19.07
N PRO A 156 -28.22 13.00 19.15
CA PRO A 156 -28.06 11.67 18.58
C PRO A 156 -27.82 11.73 17.07
N ILE A 157 -26.74 11.08 16.63
CA ILE A 157 -26.44 10.92 15.21
C ILE A 157 -27.24 9.75 14.63
N LYS A 158 -27.64 9.88 13.37
CA LYS A 158 -28.34 8.84 12.62
C LYS A 158 -27.55 8.50 11.37
N CYS A 159 -26.96 7.32 11.34
CA CYS A 159 -26.31 6.77 10.17
C CYS A 159 -26.82 5.36 9.88
N GLU A 160 -26.97 5.04 8.61
CA GLU A 160 -27.31 3.72 8.12
C GLU A 160 -26.20 3.24 7.18
N ALA A 161 -25.77 1.99 7.30
CA ALA A 161 -24.90 1.34 6.32
C ALA A 161 -25.72 0.39 5.43
N ALA A 162 -25.41 0.39 4.12
CA ALA A 162 -26.07 -0.45 3.14
C ALA A 162 -25.06 -1.07 2.16
N VAL A 163 -25.45 -2.19 1.55
CA VAL A 163 -24.72 -2.86 0.45
C VAL A 163 -25.53 -2.94 -0.85
N ASP A 164 -26.82 -2.55 -0.83
CA ASP A 164 -27.66 -2.57 -2.04
C ASP A 164 -27.31 -1.39 -2.97
N TRP A 165 -26.72 -1.73 -4.12
CA TRP A 165 -26.33 -0.79 -5.18
C TRP A 165 -27.48 0.10 -5.66
N LYS A 166 -28.74 -0.34 -5.57
CA LYS A 166 -29.92 0.48 -5.93
C LYS A 166 -30.01 1.77 -5.10
N ARG A 167 -29.39 1.80 -3.92
CA ARG A 167 -29.38 2.92 -2.98
C ARG A 167 -28.28 3.95 -3.26
N LEU A 168 -27.44 3.73 -4.28
CA LEU A 168 -26.36 4.65 -4.68
C LEU A 168 -26.82 6.10 -4.81
N ASN A 169 -27.95 6.33 -5.48
CA ASN A 169 -28.48 7.68 -5.71
C ASN A 169 -29.13 8.33 -4.47
N GLN A 170 -29.30 7.58 -3.38
CA GLN A 170 -29.84 8.06 -2.10
C GLN A 170 -28.75 8.23 -1.02
N SER A 171 -27.53 7.73 -1.28
CA SER A 171 -26.45 7.70 -0.29
C SER A 171 -25.72 9.04 -0.19
N ASP A 172 -25.51 9.53 1.04
CA ASP A 172 -24.62 10.67 1.33
C ASP A 172 -23.15 10.30 1.15
N ALA A 173 -22.83 9.00 1.29
CA ALA A 173 -21.48 8.50 1.19
C ALA A 173 -21.41 7.14 0.48
N VAL A 174 -20.33 6.93 -0.27
CA VAL A 174 -20.03 5.68 -0.97
C VAL A 174 -18.59 5.27 -0.66
N ILE A 175 -18.41 4.07 -0.13
CA ILE A 175 -17.12 3.48 0.22
C ILE A 175 -16.82 2.39 -0.80
N PHE A 176 -15.77 2.58 -1.60
CA PHE A 176 -15.38 1.68 -2.67
C PHE A 176 -14.26 0.75 -2.21
N TYR A 177 -14.55 -0.56 -2.15
CA TYR A 177 -13.54 -1.58 -1.97
C TYR A 177 -12.59 -1.59 -3.17
N SER A 178 -11.33 -1.22 -2.97
CA SER A 178 -10.41 -1.04 -4.09
C SER A 178 -9.76 -2.32 -4.59
N HIS A 179 -9.74 -3.40 -3.81
CA HIS A 179 -8.95 -4.59 -4.13
C HIS A 179 -9.70 -5.56 -5.07
N GLY A 180 -8.99 -6.06 -6.09
CA GLY A 180 -9.47 -7.14 -6.97
C GLY A 180 -10.16 -6.65 -8.25
N LYS A 181 -11.10 -7.46 -8.76
CA LYS A 181 -11.80 -7.21 -10.02
C LYS A 181 -13.05 -6.36 -9.77
N SER A 182 -12.87 -5.08 -9.45
CA SER A 182 -13.98 -4.13 -9.29
C SER A 182 -14.95 -4.20 -10.47
N GLN A 183 -16.25 -4.34 -10.22
CA GLN A 183 -17.28 -4.39 -11.27
C GLN A 183 -17.38 -3.05 -12.04
N LEU A 184 -16.78 -1.99 -11.47
CA LEU A 184 -16.46 -0.71 -12.10
C LEU A 184 -15.72 -0.80 -13.45
N LYS A 185 -15.20 -1.97 -13.85
CA LYS A 185 -14.64 -2.21 -15.19
C LYS A 185 -15.70 -2.37 -16.28
N ASP A 186 -16.95 -2.69 -15.93
CA ASP A 186 -18.07 -2.63 -16.87
C ASP A 186 -18.53 -1.18 -17.03
N PHE A 187 -17.91 -0.49 -17.99
CA PHE A 187 -18.09 0.94 -18.31
C PHE A 187 -19.56 1.38 -18.55
N ASN A 188 -20.49 0.44 -18.72
CA ASN A 188 -21.92 0.68 -18.94
C ASN A 188 -22.66 1.22 -17.70
N PHE A 189 -22.09 1.17 -16.49
CA PHE A 189 -22.66 1.84 -15.32
C PHE A 189 -21.59 2.40 -14.35
N LEU A 190 -20.75 3.31 -14.85
CA LEU A 190 -19.89 4.10 -13.97
C LEU A 190 -20.75 5.06 -13.12
N PRO A 191 -20.69 4.99 -11.77
CA PRO A 191 -21.59 5.74 -10.91
C PRO A 191 -21.41 7.26 -11.09
N VAL A 192 -22.51 7.98 -11.29
CA VAL A 192 -22.50 9.45 -11.33
C VAL A 192 -22.43 9.97 -9.90
N LYS A 193 -21.30 10.59 -9.53
CA LYS A 193 -21.14 11.21 -8.21
C LYS A 193 -22.12 12.37 -8.07
N LEU A 194 -23.09 12.23 -7.16
CA LEU A 194 -24.10 13.27 -6.91
C LEU A 194 -23.53 14.45 -6.10
N LYS A 195 -24.13 15.63 -6.26
CA LYS A 195 -23.71 16.85 -5.56
C LYS A 195 -23.92 16.69 -4.05
N GLY A 196 -22.83 16.75 -3.28
CA GLY A 196 -22.84 16.55 -1.83
C GLY A 196 -22.51 15.12 -1.39
N GLN A 197 -22.48 14.15 -2.31
CA GLN A 197 -22.08 12.77 -2.00
C GLN A 197 -20.57 12.68 -1.74
N THR A 198 -20.17 11.98 -0.69
CA THR A 198 -18.79 11.76 -0.28
C THR A 198 -18.30 10.41 -0.80
N TRP A 199 -17.25 10.38 -1.63
CA TRP A 199 -16.67 9.11 -2.11
C TRP A 199 -15.38 8.79 -1.36
N THR A 200 -15.29 7.58 -0.81
CA THR A 200 -14.16 7.10 -0.03
C THR A 200 -13.51 5.89 -0.69
N PHE A 201 -12.19 5.95 -0.84
CA PHE A 201 -11.39 4.85 -1.38
C PHE A 201 -10.92 3.95 -0.23
N PHE A 202 -11.32 2.68 -0.24
CA PHE A 202 -10.99 1.72 0.82
C PHE A 202 -9.93 0.72 0.36
N ALA A 203 -8.84 0.57 1.13
CA ALA A 203 -7.74 -0.30 0.76
C ALA A 203 -7.03 -0.93 1.96
N VAL A 204 -7.01 -2.27 2.01
CA VAL A 204 -6.27 -3.03 3.02
C VAL A 204 -5.12 -3.88 2.44
N GLU A 205 -5.20 -4.24 1.16
CA GLU A 205 -4.12 -4.96 0.47
C GLU A 205 -3.12 -3.98 -0.15
N SER A 206 -1.84 -4.27 0.02
CA SER A 206 -0.69 -3.51 -0.48
C SER A 206 -0.82 -3.09 -1.96
N PRO A 207 -0.39 -1.88 -2.36
CA PRO A 207 -0.44 -1.38 -3.74
C PRO A 207 0.02 -2.39 -4.80
N LEU A 208 1.09 -3.15 -4.50
CA LEU A 208 1.64 -4.16 -5.41
C LEU A 208 0.73 -5.37 -5.66
N ASN A 209 -0.24 -5.62 -4.77
CA ASN A 209 -1.21 -6.72 -4.84
C ASN A 209 -2.66 -6.24 -4.94
N SER A 210 -2.94 -4.92 -4.81
CA SER A 210 -4.31 -4.39 -4.81
C SER A 210 -5.06 -4.68 -6.12
N ASN A 211 -4.39 -4.75 -7.27
CA ASN A 211 -5.00 -4.88 -8.62
C ASN A 211 -5.97 -3.74 -9.00
N ASN A 212 -5.81 -2.57 -8.38
CA ASN A 212 -6.79 -1.48 -8.35
C ASN A 212 -6.60 -0.41 -9.45
N ALA A 213 -6.00 -0.78 -10.59
CA ALA A 213 -5.62 0.17 -11.65
C ALA A 213 -6.78 1.01 -12.21
N ALA A 214 -8.01 0.47 -12.22
CA ALA A 214 -9.22 1.15 -12.72
C ALA A 214 -9.52 2.48 -11.96
N PHE A 215 -9.15 2.58 -10.67
CA PHE A 215 -9.28 3.83 -9.91
C PHE A 215 -8.32 4.94 -10.39
N GLY A 216 -7.44 4.64 -11.35
CA GLY A 216 -6.57 5.59 -12.05
C GLY A 216 -7.12 6.09 -13.39
N ASP A 217 -8.32 5.65 -13.79
CA ASP A 217 -8.97 6.14 -15.01
C ASP A 217 -9.55 7.55 -14.83
N ALA A 218 -9.60 8.33 -15.91
CA ALA A 218 -10.03 9.72 -15.91
C ALA A 218 -11.44 9.96 -15.33
N VAL A 219 -12.32 8.96 -15.35
CA VAL A 219 -13.67 9.03 -14.75
C VAL A 219 -13.62 9.18 -13.22
N PHE A 220 -12.56 8.69 -12.57
CA PHE A 220 -12.36 8.79 -11.12
C PHE A 220 -11.57 10.04 -10.71
N TYR A 221 -11.11 10.86 -11.66
CA TYR A 221 -10.33 12.06 -11.35
C TYR A 221 -11.17 13.07 -10.61
N ARG A 222 -10.63 13.59 -9.49
CA ARG A 222 -11.32 14.51 -8.58
C ARG A 222 -12.69 13.98 -8.12
N ARG A 223 -12.87 12.66 -8.02
CA ARG A 223 -14.10 12.05 -7.48
C ARG A 223 -14.00 11.68 -6.01
N PHE A 224 -12.85 11.21 -5.53
CA PHE A 224 -12.69 10.80 -4.13
C PHE A 224 -12.44 11.98 -3.20
N ASN A 225 -13.15 12.01 -2.08
CA ASN A 225 -13.03 13.01 -1.01
C ASN A 225 -12.08 12.58 0.10
N SER A 226 -12.00 11.27 0.33
CA SER A 226 -11.38 10.67 1.50
C SER A 226 -10.89 9.26 1.18
N THR A 227 -10.03 8.76 2.06
CA THR A 227 -9.42 7.44 1.99
C THR A 227 -9.60 6.73 3.33
N MET A 228 -9.87 5.43 3.28
CA MET A 228 -9.99 4.56 4.46
C MET A 228 -9.08 3.36 4.28
N THR A 229 -7.81 3.51 4.68
CA THR A 229 -6.75 2.54 4.36
C THR A 229 -5.84 2.25 5.54
N TYR A 230 -4.95 1.27 5.40
CA TYR A 230 -3.95 0.97 6.43
C TYR A 230 -2.89 2.07 6.62
N ARG A 231 -2.72 3.01 5.67
CA ARG A 231 -1.77 4.13 5.79
C ARG A 231 -2.22 5.12 6.84
N ILE A 232 -1.27 5.67 7.60
CA ILE A 232 -1.58 6.62 8.69
C ILE A 232 -1.95 8.01 8.18
N ASP A 233 -1.65 8.32 6.91
CA ASP A 233 -2.03 9.57 6.24
C ASP A 233 -3.42 9.52 5.55
N SER A 234 -4.18 8.44 5.73
CA SER A 234 -5.60 8.39 5.35
C SER A 234 -6.49 9.18 6.32
N GLU A 235 -7.52 9.86 5.79
CA GLU A 235 -8.54 10.55 6.60
C GLU A 235 -9.20 9.61 7.62
N PHE A 236 -9.36 8.33 7.27
CA PHE A 236 -9.92 7.30 8.12
C PHE A 236 -8.97 6.10 8.19
N TRP A 237 -7.93 6.20 9.02
CA TRP A 237 -6.99 5.10 9.21
C TRP A 237 -7.73 3.78 9.59
N HIS A 238 -7.40 2.68 8.90
CA HIS A 238 -7.92 1.34 9.11
C HIS A 238 -6.81 0.29 8.86
N GLY A 239 -5.95 0.10 9.86
CA GLY A 239 -4.92 -0.94 9.89
C GLY A 239 -5.41 -2.24 10.55
N TYR A 240 -4.74 -3.36 10.24
CA TYR A 240 -5.05 -4.69 10.79
C TYR A 240 -4.70 -4.88 12.27
N ILE A 241 -3.88 -3.99 12.83
CA ILE A 241 -3.46 -4.04 14.23
C ILE A 241 -3.26 -2.62 14.73
N ARG A 242 -3.62 -2.39 15.99
CA ARG A 242 -3.27 -1.18 16.73
C ARG A 242 -2.80 -1.55 18.13
N THR A 243 -1.90 -0.75 18.69
CA THR A 243 -1.66 -0.74 20.12
C THR A 243 -2.13 0.58 20.71
N GLN A 244 -2.78 0.53 21.87
CA GLN A 244 -3.19 1.70 22.63
C GLN A 244 -2.65 1.60 24.05
N ARG A 245 -2.42 2.74 24.72
CA ARG A 245 -2.12 2.72 26.15
C ARG A 245 -3.34 2.24 26.93
N ARG A 246 -3.10 1.40 27.93
CA ARG A 246 -4.14 0.97 28.87
C ARG A 246 -4.64 2.17 29.65
N LYS A 247 -5.97 2.29 29.81
CA LYS A 247 -6.56 3.27 30.73
C LYS A 247 -6.19 2.99 32.20
N VAL A 248 -6.03 1.70 32.53
CA VAL A 248 -5.58 1.22 33.84
C VAL A 248 -4.37 0.31 33.59
N PRO A 249 -3.14 0.73 33.96
CA PRO A 249 -1.95 -0.12 33.90
C PRO A 249 -2.10 -1.37 34.76
N TRP A 250 -1.33 -2.41 34.46
CA TRP A 250 -1.36 -3.65 35.25
C TRP A 250 -0.85 -3.45 36.68
N SER A 251 -1.50 -4.11 37.64
CA SER A 251 -1.02 -4.20 39.02
C SER A 251 0.29 -4.97 39.09
N GLU A 252 1.09 -4.71 40.13
CA GLU A 252 2.37 -5.39 40.32
C GLU A 252 2.22 -6.92 40.48
N GLU A 253 1.14 -7.37 41.10
CA GLU A 253 0.75 -8.77 41.15
C GLU A 253 0.49 -9.36 39.75
N THR A 254 -0.25 -8.63 38.90
CA THR A 254 -0.55 -9.05 37.52
C THR A 254 0.72 -9.17 36.69
N LYS A 255 1.64 -8.20 36.83
CA LYS A 255 2.97 -8.23 36.16
C LYS A 255 3.76 -9.46 36.58
N LYS A 256 3.88 -9.73 37.88
CA LYS A 256 4.59 -10.90 38.43
C LYS A 256 3.97 -12.23 37.98
N LYS A 257 2.64 -12.33 38.01
CA LYS A 257 1.90 -13.52 37.54
C LYS A 257 2.12 -13.77 36.05
N GLN A 258 2.07 -12.74 35.22
CA GLN A 258 2.35 -12.87 33.79
C GLN A 258 3.82 -13.24 33.54
N GLU A 259 4.76 -12.62 34.25
CA GLU A 259 6.19 -12.92 34.09
C GLU A 259 6.50 -14.39 34.43
N MET A 260 5.97 -14.89 35.55
CA MET A 260 6.10 -16.31 35.90
C MET A 260 5.49 -17.25 34.84
N ALA A 261 4.32 -16.90 34.30
CA ALA A 261 3.69 -17.67 33.22
C ALA A 261 4.52 -17.66 31.93
N LEU A 262 5.12 -16.52 31.56
CA LEU A 262 6.00 -16.40 30.39
C LEU A 262 7.28 -17.23 30.54
N ARG A 263 7.88 -17.28 31.73
CA ARG A 263 9.04 -18.15 32.04
C ARG A 263 8.71 -19.62 31.86
N GLN A 264 7.58 -20.08 32.42
CA GLN A 264 7.14 -21.47 32.22
C GLN A 264 6.89 -21.78 30.74
N ILE A 265 6.31 -20.83 29.99
CA ILE A 265 6.09 -20.95 28.56
C ILE A 265 7.43 -21.03 27.80
N PHE A 266 8.42 -20.19 28.13
CA PHE A 266 9.76 -20.23 27.51
C PHE A 266 10.44 -21.59 27.66
N ARG A 267 10.36 -22.20 28.85
CA ARG A 267 10.93 -23.53 29.15
C ARG A 267 10.21 -24.67 28.41
N ASN A 268 8.91 -24.52 28.18
CA ASN A 268 8.10 -25.52 27.48
C ASN A 268 8.21 -25.43 25.94
N LYS A 269 8.75 -24.33 25.38
CA LYS A 269 8.87 -24.13 23.94
C LYS A 269 10.02 -24.93 23.33
N THR A 270 9.66 -25.83 22.42
CA THR A 270 10.58 -26.77 21.75
C THR A 270 10.93 -26.37 20.30
N ARG A 271 10.23 -25.39 19.71
CA ARG A 271 10.39 -24.98 18.32
C ARG A 271 10.92 -23.56 18.20
N MET A 272 11.73 -23.32 17.17
CA MET A 272 12.45 -22.06 17.06
C MET A 272 11.59 -20.95 16.44
N ALA A 273 11.39 -20.97 15.11
CA ALA A 273 10.57 -19.98 14.41
C ALA A 273 9.55 -20.64 13.47
N ALA A 274 8.38 -20.01 13.33
CA ALA A 274 7.37 -20.40 12.34
C ALA A 274 6.95 -19.23 11.45
N VAL A 275 6.52 -19.55 10.23
CA VAL A 275 6.00 -18.59 9.25
C VAL A 275 4.90 -19.22 8.40
N PHE A 276 3.84 -18.47 8.09
CA PHE A 276 2.67 -18.98 7.37
C PHE A 276 2.49 -18.20 6.07
N ILE A 277 2.65 -18.87 4.93
CA ILE A 277 2.74 -18.23 3.62
C ILE A 277 1.96 -19.03 2.57
N SER A 278 1.00 -18.34 1.94
CA SER A 278 0.25 -18.83 0.78
C SER A 278 0.44 -18.00 -0.50
N ASN A 279 1.20 -16.91 -0.43
CA ASN A 279 1.60 -16.07 -1.56
C ASN A 279 3.12 -16.20 -1.72
N CYS A 280 3.55 -17.01 -2.69
CA CYS A 280 4.96 -17.35 -2.92
C CYS A 280 5.54 -16.48 -4.04
N LYS A 281 6.88 -16.37 -4.08
CA LYS A 281 7.60 -15.45 -5.00
C LYS A 281 7.15 -14.00 -4.83
N SER A 282 6.93 -13.61 -3.58
CA SER A 282 6.43 -12.28 -3.20
C SER A 282 7.44 -11.17 -3.55
N ARG A 283 6.94 -9.98 -3.92
CA ARG A 283 7.78 -8.85 -4.37
C ARG A 283 8.66 -8.26 -3.27
N SER A 284 8.34 -8.52 -2.00
CA SER A 284 9.24 -8.27 -0.85
C SER A 284 10.49 -9.17 -0.82
N GLY A 285 10.60 -10.17 -1.71
CA GLY A 285 11.67 -11.16 -1.67
C GLY A 285 11.70 -12.00 -0.38
N ARG A 286 10.63 -11.97 0.42
CA ARG A 286 10.45 -12.74 1.67
C ARG A 286 10.85 -14.22 1.51
N ASP A 287 10.48 -14.83 0.40
CA ASP A 287 10.83 -16.22 0.06
C ASP A 287 12.35 -16.45 0.00
N ARG A 288 13.14 -15.47 -0.47
CA ARG A 288 14.60 -15.52 -0.53
C ARG A 288 15.21 -15.35 0.87
N TYR A 289 14.72 -14.37 1.62
CA TYR A 289 15.16 -14.10 3.00
C TYR A 289 14.94 -15.30 3.94
N ILE A 290 13.78 -15.94 3.85
CA ILE A 290 13.48 -17.15 4.63
C ILE A 290 14.39 -18.32 4.22
N ARG A 291 14.75 -18.46 2.94
CA ARG A 291 15.73 -19.48 2.51
C ARG A 291 17.14 -19.21 3.03
N GLN A 292 17.53 -17.95 3.24
CA GLN A 292 18.78 -17.60 3.92
C GLN A 292 18.70 -17.97 5.41
N LEU A 293 17.64 -17.53 6.12
CA LEU A 293 17.42 -17.86 7.54
C LEU A 293 17.39 -19.38 7.83
N LYS A 294 16.72 -20.17 6.97
CA LYS A 294 16.65 -21.63 7.11
C LYS A 294 17.99 -22.37 7.03
N ARG A 295 19.08 -21.70 6.65
CA ARG A 295 20.45 -22.26 6.68
C ARG A 295 21.19 -21.98 7.99
N LEU A 296 20.58 -21.18 8.87
CA LEU A 296 21.21 -20.55 10.04
C LEU A 296 20.44 -20.83 11.35
N MET A 297 19.15 -21.11 11.24
CA MET A 297 18.25 -21.46 12.34
C MET A 297 17.06 -22.28 11.81
N ASP A 298 16.39 -23.01 12.70
CA ASP A 298 15.17 -23.74 12.37
C ASP A 298 14.01 -22.78 12.09
N VAL A 299 13.44 -22.87 10.87
CA VAL A 299 12.22 -22.15 10.49
C VAL A 299 11.23 -23.10 9.82
N ASP A 300 10.11 -23.31 10.49
CA ASP A 300 8.98 -24.09 10.01
C ASP A 300 8.07 -23.23 9.12
N VAL A 301 7.86 -23.69 7.87
CA VAL A 301 7.13 -22.95 6.84
C VAL A 301 5.80 -23.65 6.56
N PHE A 302 4.72 -22.99 6.95
CA PHE A 302 3.35 -23.45 6.81
C PHE A 302 2.66 -22.83 5.59
N GLY A 303 1.75 -23.56 4.96
CA GLY A 303 0.96 -23.11 3.81
C GLY A 303 1.61 -23.43 2.47
N ARG A 304 1.07 -22.86 1.38
CA ARG A 304 1.42 -23.24 -0.01
C ARG A 304 2.89 -23.05 -0.39
N CYS A 305 3.66 -22.28 0.38
CA CYS A 305 5.09 -22.04 0.13
C CYS A 305 6.03 -22.88 1.00
N GLY A 306 5.51 -23.85 1.75
CA GLY A 306 6.28 -24.77 2.59
C GLY A 306 5.72 -26.19 2.59
N SER A 307 6.32 -27.06 3.39
CA SER A 307 5.94 -28.47 3.53
C SER A 307 4.87 -28.71 4.60
N LEU A 308 4.68 -27.76 5.54
CA LEU A 308 3.76 -27.92 6.66
C LEU A 308 2.39 -27.32 6.34
N LYS A 309 1.34 -27.92 6.89
CA LYS A 309 -0.04 -27.47 6.70
C LYS A 309 -0.61 -26.86 7.97
N CYS A 310 -1.50 -25.91 7.77
CA CYS A 310 -2.38 -25.38 8.80
C CYS A 310 -3.80 -25.41 8.26
N GLU A 311 -4.58 -26.39 8.73
CA GLU A 311 -5.94 -26.64 8.25
C GLU A 311 -6.97 -25.95 9.15
N ASP A 312 -6.65 -25.82 10.45
CA ASP A 312 -7.46 -25.16 11.47
C ASP A 312 -6.67 -23.99 12.05
N ARG A 313 -7.13 -22.75 11.80
CA ARG A 313 -6.43 -21.53 12.19
C ARG A 313 -6.23 -21.43 13.69
N ASP A 314 -7.25 -21.74 14.48
CA ASP A 314 -7.23 -21.55 15.94
C ASP A 314 -6.31 -22.58 16.60
N LYS A 315 -6.32 -23.84 16.12
CA LYS A 315 -5.35 -24.86 16.55
C LYS A 315 -3.92 -24.47 16.19
N CYS A 316 -3.68 -23.87 15.02
CA CYS A 316 -2.36 -23.35 14.67
C CYS A 316 -1.92 -22.17 15.53
N ASP A 317 -2.84 -21.29 15.93
CA ASP A 317 -2.54 -20.14 16.78
C ASP A 317 -2.23 -20.58 18.22
N GLN A 318 -2.92 -21.63 18.70
CA GLN A 318 -2.59 -22.32 19.94
C GLN A 318 -1.23 -23.05 19.88
N MET A 319 -0.95 -23.77 18.78
CA MET A 319 0.34 -24.41 18.52
C MET A 319 1.49 -23.38 18.50
N LEU A 320 1.31 -22.24 17.83
CA LEU A 320 2.27 -21.14 17.86
C LEU A 320 2.53 -20.68 19.31
N ALA A 321 1.46 -20.36 20.05
CA ALA A 321 1.55 -19.91 21.43
C ALA A 321 2.21 -20.94 22.36
N ARG A 322 2.04 -22.24 22.11
CA ARG A 322 2.63 -23.34 22.88
C ARG A 322 4.09 -23.58 22.50
N ASP A 323 4.37 -23.86 21.23
CA ASP A 323 5.60 -24.55 20.81
C ASP A 323 6.72 -23.61 20.35
N TYR A 324 6.40 -22.47 19.73
CA TYR A 324 7.37 -21.64 19.00
C TYR A 324 7.85 -20.43 19.80
N LYS A 325 9.16 -20.14 19.83
CA LYS A 325 9.72 -18.91 20.43
C LYS A 325 9.46 -17.67 19.57
N PHE A 326 9.55 -17.81 18.25
CA PHE A 326 9.40 -16.72 17.28
C PHE A 326 8.33 -16.98 16.22
N TYR A 327 7.70 -15.91 15.74
CA TYR A 327 6.82 -15.92 14.57
C TYR A 327 7.26 -14.86 13.57
N LEU A 328 7.53 -15.27 12.34
CA LEU A 328 7.99 -14.36 11.29
C LEU A 328 6.77 -13.70 10.62
N ALA A 329 6.36 -12.54 11.11
CA ALA A 329 5.30 -11.71 10.53
C ALA A 329 5.81 -10.95 9.29
N PHE A 330 6.29 -11.68 8.28
CA PHE A 330 6.92 -11.11 7.09
C PHE A 330 5.89 -10.81 5.99
N GLU A 331 5.87 -9.58 5.51
CA GLU A 331 4.90 -9.11 4.53
C GLU A 331 5.22 -9.50 3.08
N ASN A 332 4.19 -9.48 2.23
CA ASN A 332 4.30 -9.77 0.79
C ASN A 332 4.95 -8.62 -0.01
N SER A 333 5.02 -7.42 0.58
CA SER A 333 5.46 -6.18 -0.05
C SER A 333 6.12 -5.26 0.99
N PHE A 334 7.17 -4.55 0.60
CA PHE A 334 7.69 -3.43 1.38
C PHE A 334 6.93 -2.17 0.96
N CYS A 335 5.94 -1.78 1.74
CA CYS A 335 5.14 -0.58 1.52
C CYS A 335 5.00 0.21 2.82
N THR A 336 4.97 1.54 2.69
CA THR A 336 4.77 2.51 3.79
C THR A 336 3.56 2.09 4.62
N ASP A 337 3.72 2.00 5.94
CA ASP A 337 2.71 1.61 6.94
C ASP A 337 2.04 0.23 6.77
N TYR A 338 2.47 -0.61 5.82
CA TYR A 338 1.80 -1.88 5.54
C TYR A 338 2.11 -2.94 6.61
N VAL A 339 1.14 -3.13 7.51
CA VAL A 339 1.17 -4.14 8.58
C VAL A 339 -0.17 -4.85 8.64
N THR A 340 -0.14 -6.19 8.61
CA THR A 340 -1.32 -7.02 8.34
C THR A 340 -1.74 -7.94 9.51
N GLU A 341 -2.69 -8.84 9.25
CA GLU A 341 -3.12 -9.89 10.17
C GLU A 341 -1.97 -10.79 10.66
N LYS A 342 -0.85 -10.84 9.93
CA LYS A 342 0.33 -11.64 10.30
C LYS A 342 0.88 -11.22 11.66
N LEU A 343 0.98 -9.92 11.93
CA LEU A 343 1.44 -9.43 13.23
C LEU A 343 0.35 -9.58 14.29
N LEU A 344 -0.91 -9.28 13.93
CA LEU A 344 -2.07 -9.42 14.83
C LEU A 344 -2.18 -10.82 15.45
N ARG A 345 -1.88 -11.86 14.64
CA ARG A 345 -1.94 -13.27 14.98
C ARG A 345 -1.24 -13.63 16.31
N VAL A 346 -0.06 -13.05 16.55
CA VAL A 346 0.75 -13.38 17.73
C VAL A 346 0.78 -12.27 18.77
N MET A 347 0.62 -11.01 18.36
CA MET A 347 0.56 -9.87 19.29
C MET A 347 -0.59 -10.00 20.31
N LYS A 348 -1.73 -10.56 19.90
CA LYS A 348 -2.87 -10.81 20.81
C LYS A 348 -2.60 -11.88 21.87
N SER A 349 -1.87 -12.94 21.52
CA SER A 349 -1.65 -14.07 22.44
C SER A 349 -0.55 -13.78 23.45
N MET A 350 0.40 -12.89 23.10
CA MET A 350 1.49 -12.43 23.98
C MET A 350 2.33 -13.59 24.53
N ARG A 351 2.54 -14.62 23.69
CA ARG A 351 3.24 -15.87 24.02
C ARG A 351 4.27 -16.29 22.97
N VAL A 352 4.47 -15.49 21.92
CA VAL A 352 5.43 -15.70 20.84
C VAL A 352 6.00 -14.34 20.47
N VAL A 353 7.32 -14.22 20.34
CA VAL A 353 7.95 -12.95 19.97
C VAL A 353 7.79 -12.74 18.46
N PRO A 354 7.15 -11.63 18.01
CA PRO A 354 7.01 -11.34 16.59
C PRO A 354 8.30 -10.80 16.00
N VAL A 355 8.73 -11.39 14.88
CA VAL A 355 9.80 -10.87 14.03
C VAL A 355 9.15 -10.30 12.77
N VAL A 356 9.27 -9.00 12.54
CA VAL A 356 8.57 -8.27 11.47
C VAL A 356 9.49 -7.92 10.31
N ARG A 357 8.94 -7.95 9.10
CA ARG A 357 9.64 -7.55 7.87
C ARG A 357 8.67 -6.94 6.88
N GLY A 358 8.87 -5.68 6.55
CA GLY A 358 7.99 -4.89 5.69
C GLY A 358 8.49 -3.46 5.57
N GLY A 359 7.70 -2.59 4.90
CA GLY A 359 8.07 -1.19 4.65
C GLY A 359 7.50 -0.19 5.65
N ALA A 360 7.02 -0.66 6.80
CA ALA A 360 6.39 0.18 7.82
C ALA A 360 7.42 0.69 8.84
N ASP A 361 7.19 1.89 9.38
CA ASP A 361 7.97 2.40 10.52
C ASP A 361 7.42 1.79 11.82
N TYR A 362 7.88 0.58 12.15
CA TYR A 362 7.40 -0.16 13.31
C TYR A 362 7.63 0.60 14.63
N GLY A 363 8.66 1.44 14.71
CA GLY A 363 8.97 2.27 15.89
C GLY A 363 8.00 3.42 16.12
N LYS A 364 7.27 3.88 15.09
CA LYS A 364 6.15 4.82 15.21
C LYS A 364 4.81 4.12 15.49
N LEU A 365 4.63 2.91 14.98
CA LEU A 365 3.34 2.19 15.02
C LEU A 365 3.13 1.32 16.27
N PHE A 366 4.21 0.87 16.91
CA PHE A 366 4.17 -0.08 18.04
C PHE A 366 5.04 0.39 19.21
N PRO A 367 4.80 -0.13 20.43
CA PRO A 367 5.62 0.19 21.59
C PRO A 367 7.06 -0.29 21.40
N ARG A 368 8.02 0.44 21.96
CA ARG A 368 9.42 0.02 21.94
C ARG A 368 9.57 -1.38 22.55
N ASN A 369 10.41 -2.21 21.94
CA ASN A 369 10.73 -3.57 22.35
C ASN A 369 9.51 -4.54 22.35
N SER A 370 8.46 -4.27 21.57
CA SER A 370 7.32 -5.20 21.40
C SER A 370 7.49 -6.20 20.26
N LEU A 371 8.51 -6.02 19.42
CA LEU A 371 8.78 -6.78 18.20
C LEU A 371 10.26 -6.69 17.84
N ILE A 372 10.72 -7.61 16.99
CA ILE A 372 12.05 -7.61 16.40
C ILE A 372 11.91 -7.23 14.93
N ASP A 373 12.37 -6.05 14.53
CA ASP A 373 12.35 -5.64 13.13
C ASP A 373 13.61 -6.11 12.41
N THR A 374 13.43 -6.86 11.30
CA THR A 374 14.56 -7.26 10.44
C THR A 374 15.35 -6.07 9.88
N GLY A 375 14.74 -4.87 9.76
CA GLY A 375 15.43 -3.64 9.38
C GLY A 375 16.48 -3.13 10.38
N SER A 376 16.56 -3.72 11.58
CA SER A 376 17.60 -3.43 12.58
C SER A 376 18.89 -4.23 12.39
N PHE A 377 18.97 -5.08 11.36
CA PHE A 377 20.08 -6.00 11.10
C PHE A 377 20.59 -5.80 9.66
N PHE A 378 21.91 -5.92 9.45
CA PHE A 378 22.49 -5.82 8.11
C PHE A 378 22.22 -7.06 7.23
N SER A 379 21.86 -8.20 7.84
CA SER A 379 21.62 -9.44 7.11
C SER A 379 20.78 -10.47 7.87
N ALA A 380 20.30 -11.47 7.14
CA ALA A 380 19.71 -12.68 7.71
C ALA A 380 20.66 -13.44 8.68
N TYR A 381 21.98 -13.29 8.53
CA TYR A 381 22.97 -13.90 9.43
C TYR A 381 22.91 -13.27 10.83
N GLU A 382 22.96 -11.94 10.91
CA GLU A 382 22.89 -11.22 12.18
C GLU A 382 21.55 -11.44 12.88
N LEU A 383 20.45 -11.43 12.11
CA LEU A 383 19.13 -11.76 12.64
C LEU A 383 19.09 -13.18 13.21
N ALA A 384 19.59 -14.19 12.49
CA ALA A 384 19.62 -15.57 12.99
C ALA A 384 20.51 -15.71 14.24
N HIS A 385 21.66 -15.04 14.29
CA HIS A 385 22.52 -15.00 15.46
C HIS A 385 21.81 -14.38 16.67
N HIS A 386 21.16 -13.23 16.49
CA HIS A 386 20.39 -12.57 17.55
C HIS A 386 19.21 -13.44 18.04
N LEU A 387 18.44 -14.05 17.13
CA LEU A 387 17.34 -14.93 17.48
C LEU A 387 17.82 -16.20 18.20
N ASN A 388 18.94 -16.79 17.79
CA ASN A 388 19.53 -17.95 18.47
C ASN A 388 20.05 -17.60 19.87
N ALA A 389 20.64 -16.42 20.08
CA ALA A 389 21.02 -15.95 21.42
C ALA A 389 19.78 -15.72 22.31
N LEU A 390 18.79 -14.98 21.80
CA LEU A 390 17.51 -14.73 22.48
C LEU A 390 16.69 -16.01 22.72
N ALA A 391 16.95 -17.09 21.98
CA ALA A 391 16.35 -18.40 22.21
C ALA A 391 16.83 -19.08 23.49
N GLN A 392 18.03 -18.74 23.97
CA GLN A 392 18.67 -19.34 25.15
C GLN A 392 18.57 -18.44 26.40
N ASP A 393 18.28 -17.15 26.22
CA ASP A 393 18.10 -16.20 27.30
C ASP A 393 16.61 -16.07 27.70
N GLU A 394 16.24 -16.66 28.84
CA GLU A 394 14.87 -16.56 29.38
C GLU A 394 14.51 -15.11 29.75
N ASP A 395 15.44 -14.35 30.32
CA ASP A 395 15.18 -13.01 30.84
C ASP A 395 14.97 -12.00 29.71
N GLU A 396 15.78 -12.03 28.67
CA GLU A 396 15.61 -11.22 27.46
C GLU A 396 14.35 -11.62 26.69
N TRP A 397 14.07 -12.93 26.52
CA TRP A 397 12.88 -13.38 25.80
C TRP A 397 11.59 -12.96 26.53
N VAL A 398 11.55 -13.07 27.85
CA VAL A 398 10.43 -12.60 28.69
C VAL A 398 10.30 -11.07 28.63
N ARG A 399 11.41 -10.33 28.54
CA ARG A 399 11.42 -8.87 28.45
C ARG A 399 10.65 -8.33 27.25
N MET A 400 10.66 -9.05 26.12
CA MET A 400 9.93 -8.72 24.89
C MET A 400 8.40 -8.63 25.05
N PHE A 401 7.84 -9.01 26.19
CA PHE A 401 6.41 -8.92 26.49
C PHE A 401 6.05 -7.81 27.50
N ARG A 402 7.05 -7.15 28.11
CA ARG A 402 6.82 -6.14 29.17
C ARG A 402 6.10 -4.88 28.68
N TRP A 403 6.15 -4.57 27.38
CA TRP A 403 5.39 -3.46 26.78
C TRP A 403 3.88 -3.54 27.08
N ASN A 404 3.33 -4.75 27.20
CA ASN A 404 1.89 -4.96 27.43
C ASN A 404 1.45 -4.64 28.88
N TRP A 405 2.38 -4.29 29.78
CA TRP A 405 2.02 -3.76 31.11
C TRP A 405 1.31 -2.40 31.03
N ASP A 406 1.71 -1.56 30.07
CA ASP A 406 1.19 -0.20 29.85
C ASP A 406 0.37 -0.05 28.57
N TRP A 407 0.47 -1.03 27.66
CA TRP A 407 -0.18 -1.03 26.35
C TRP A 407 -1.03 -2.29 26.15
N GLU A 408 -1.94 -2.24 25.18
CA GLU A 408 -2.74 -3.40 24.77
C GLU A 408 -3.00 -3.39 23.26
N VAL A 409 -3.25 -4.57 22.70
CA VAL A 409 -3.65 -4.71 21.30
C VAL A 409 -5.14 -4.37 21.16
N ALA A 410 -5.43 -3.26 20.51
CA ALA A 410 -6.79 -2.94 20.09
C ALA A 410 -7.15 -3.77 18.84
N ALA A 411 -8.37 -4.30 18.81
CA ALA A 411 -8.86 -5.01 17.63
C ALA A 411 -8.94 -4.06 16.41
N PRO A 412 -8.63 -4.54 15.20
CA PRO A 412 -8.86 -3.76 13.99
C PRO A 412 -10.36 -3.56 13.78
N MET A 413 -10.84 -2.37 14.13
CA MET A 413 -12.20 -1.95 13.82
C MET A 413 -12.16 -0.99 12.63
N MET A 414 -13.10 -1.17 11.71
CA MET A 414 -13.36 -0.13 10.70
C MET A 414 -13.78 1.15 11.43
N PRO A 415 -13.21 2.33 11.13
CA PRO A 415 -13.52 3.58 11.83
C PRO A 415 -14.89 4.16 11.42
N ILE A 416 -15.92 3.31 11.33
CA ILE A 416 -17.22 3.64 10.74
C ILE A 416 -18.02 4.62 11.60
N CYS A 417 -17.85 4.59 12.93
CA CYS A 417 -18.40 5.61 13.81
C CYS A 417 -17.70 6.96 13.61
N GLN A 418 -16.38 7.00 13.50
CA GLN A 418 -15.64 8.22 13.17
C GLN A 418 -16.03 8.77 11.79
N TYR A 419 -16.28 7.89 10.82
CA TYR A 419 -16.79 8.23 9.50
C TYR A 419 -18.21 8.83 9.58
N CYS A 420 -19.10 8.22 10.35
CA CYS A 420 -20.44 8.75 10.64
C CYS A 420 -20.37 10.13 11.33
N TYR A 421 -19.51 10.30 12.35
CA TYR A 421 -19.26 11.59 13.01
C TYR A 421 -18.81 12.67 12.01
N HIS A 422 -17.92 12.30 11.08
CA HIS A 422 -17.46 13.20 10.03
C HIS A 422 -18.59 13.61 9.09
N LEU A 423 -19.40 12.67 8.58
CA LEU A 423 -20.54 12.98 7.69
C LEU A 423 -21.65 13.80 8.37
N PHE A 424 -21.83 13.61 9.68
CA PHE A 424 -22.76 14.41 10.47
C PHE A 424 -22.28 15.86 10.60
N LYS A 425 -21.04 16.05 11.07
CA LYS A 425 -20.42 17.38 11.25
C LYS A 425 -20.19 18.12 9.92
N HIS A 426 -19.68 17.42 8.91
CA HIS A 426 -19.29 17.98 7.63
C HIS A 426 -20.31 17.59 6.57
N HIS A 427 -21.30 18.45 6.34
CA HIS A 427 -22.31 18.25 5.31
C HIS A 427 -21.73 18.21 3.88
N ARG A 428 -20.47 18.62 3.69
CA ARG A 428 -19.67 18.49 2.46
C ARG A 428 -18.19 18.38 2.82
N SER A 429 -17.47 17.45 2.17
CA SER A 429 -16.01 17.52 2.05
C SER A 429 -15.66 18.26 0.76
N TYR A 430 -14.82 19.31 0.87
CA TYR A 430 -14.37 20.14 -0.25
C TYR A 430 -13.06 19.67 -0.87
N TYR A 431 -12.27 18.87 -0.14
CA TYR A 431 -11.06 18.27 -0.67
C TYR A 431 -11.41 17.14 -1.64
N LEU A 432 -10.64 17.04 -2.73
CA LEU A 432 -10.79 16.03 -3.76
C LEU A 432 -9.42 15.55 -4.22
N TYR A 433 -9.16 14.26 -4.10
CA TYR A 433 -7.96 13.62 -4.64
C TYR A 433 -7.93 13.78 -6.16
N GLY A 434 -6.85 14.38 -6.69
CA GLY A 434 -6.67 14.55 -8.14
C GLY A 434 -6.78 13.22 -8.87
N ASN A 435 -6.00 12.23 -8.44
CA ASN A 435 -6.09 10.83 -8.81
C ASN A 435 -5.79 9.97 -7.57
N VAL A 436 -6.78 9.22 -7.07
CA VAL A 436 -6.63 8.43 -5.82
C VAL A 436 -5.72 7.21 -6.00
N SER A 437 -5.73 6.61 -7.19
CA SER A 437 -4.81 5.51 -7.53
C SER A 437 -3.35 5.99 -7.59
N GLN A 438 -3.12 7.22 -8.06
CA GLN A 438 -1.78 7.82 -8.02
C GLN A 438 -1.32 8.08 -6.58
N TRP A 439 -2.18 8.62 -5.71
CA TRP A 439 -1.87 8.77 -4.28
C TRP A 439 -1.58 7.42 -3.59
N TRP A 440 -2.33 6.37 -3.95
CA TRP A 440 -2.16 5.03 -3.39
C TRP A 440 -0.85 4.36 -3.81
N ASN A 441 -0.50 4.46 -5.09
CA ASN A 441 0.59 3.67 -5.69
C ASN A 441 1.93 4.41 -5.77
N LYS A 442 1.96 5.75 -5.96
CA LYS A 442 3.19 6.49 -6.27
C LYS A 442 4.12 6.56 -5.06
N GLY A 443 5.28 5.88 -5.14
CA GLY A 443 6.29 5.87 -4.09
C GLY A 443 5.89 5.12 -2.81
N ALA A 444 4.71 4.51 -2.78
CA ALA A 444 4.18 3.86 -1.59
C ALA A 444 4.87 2.55 -1.24
N CYS A 445 5.55 1.92 -2.22
CA CYS A 445 6.27 0.66 -2.06
C CYS A 445 7.67 0.71 -2.69
N PHE A 446 8.60 -0.03 -2.11
CA PHE A 446 10.01 -0.07 -2.49
C PHE A 446 10.56 -1.51 -2.42
N SER A 447 11.81 -1.72 -2.84
CA SER A 447 12.50 -3.01 -2.69
C SER A 447 13.35 -3.02 -1.42
N PRO A 448 13.46 -4.15 -0.71
CA PRO A 448 14.42 -4.30 0.39
C PRO A 448 15.87 -4.20 -0.13
N ALA A 449 16.79 -3.74 0.74
CA ALA A 449 18.20 -3.52 0.41
C ALA A 449 19.14 -4.65 0.86
N ASP A 450 18.62 -5.65 1.59
CA ASP A 450 19.36 -6.64 2.40
C ASP A 450 19.21 -8.09 1.88
N LEU A 451 18.94 -8.28 0.58
CA LEU A 451 18.65 -9.59 -0.03
C LEU A 451 19.83 -10.21 -0.78
#